data_AF-A0A0A0BSN8-F1
#
_entry.id   AF-A0A0A0BSN8-F1
#
_cell.length_a   1.000
_cell.length_b   1.000
_cell.length_c   1.000
_cell.angle_alpha   90.00
_cell.angle_beta   90.00
_cell.angle_gamma   90.00
#
_symmetry.space_group_name_H-M   'P 1'
#
loop_
_entity.id
_entity.type
_entity.pdbx_description
1 polymer ?
#
loop_
_entity_poly.entity_id
_entity_poly.type
_entity_poly.pdbx_seq_one_letter_code
_entity_poly.pdbx_strand_id
1 'polypeptide(L)'
;MSEWTPLAPEDLPASRGRLPAAEVRRRMIQQGHHVIRERGLTVGLDDIRMEDLIAAAQVPRSSVWRLWTSKAEYSAELISTAVDPDGADLRRTSFDPTSRDVAMEMLGTFEGRLGTPEERRTALCELTRVLTQRNVERLIASPAWRTYSALLATAPAVTPTEARARLVGRLEEAEAQYHDAMTTFYETVFPRLGLRLRRPEYTYRHLAIAGAGVVEGLALRGVLASLTAPEGADTTGDGQPDSAVAHPLAVTLAEQLPGPSEGEWGLVALAVMGVVDAFVEPDPDGPRD
;
A
#
# COMPACT_ATOMS: atom_id res chain seq x y z
N MET A 1 -33.65 -63.33 -3.86
CA MET A 1 -34.36 -62.15 -4.40
C MET A 1 -34.75 -61.28 -3.21
N SER A 2 -33.87 -60.36 -2.80
CA SER A 2 -34.18 -59.42 -1.71
C SER A 2 -34.99 -58.26 -2.27
N GLU A 3 -36.20 -58.09 -1.74
CA GLU A 3 -37.10 -56.98 -2.07
C GLU A 3 -36.48 -55.64 -1.66
N TRP A 4 -36.58 -54.67 -2.56
CA TRP A 4 -36.21 -53.28 -2.35
C TRP A 4 -37.37 -52.57 -1.64
N THR A 5 -37.15 -52.16 -0.39
CA THR A 5 -38.08 -51.30 0.36
C THR A 5 -37.68 -49.84 0.10
N PRO A 6 -38.57 -48.97 -0.42
CA PRO A 6 -38.26 -47.55 -0.53
C PRO A 6 -38.25 -46.93 0.86
N LEU A 7 -37.23 -46.13 1.16
CA LEU A 7 -37.18 -45.30 2.37
C LEU A 7 -38.34 -44.29 2.35
N ALA A 8 -38.96 -44.08 3.51
CA ALA A 8 -40.03 -43.11 3.68
C ALA A 8 -39.51 -41.68 3.38
N PRO A 9 -40.38 -40.73 2.97
CA PRO A 9 -40.00 -39.37 2.58
C PRO A 9 -39.32 -38.54 3.69
N GLU A 10 -39.31 -39.05 4.91
CA GLU A 10 -38.87 -38.36 6.13
C GLU A 10 -37.36 -38.52 6.41
N ASP A 11 -36.66 -39.37 5.66
CA ASP A 11 -35.19 -39.58 5.77
C ASP A 11 -34.38 -38.91 4.63
N LEU A 12 -34.99 -38.00 3.86
CA LEU A 12 -34.24 -37.18 2.92
C LEU A 12 -33.40 -36.14 3.72
N PRO A 13 -32.07 -36.08 3.54
CA PRO A 13 -31.27 -35.05 4.21
C PRO A 13 -31.82 -33.68 3.84
N ALA A 14 -32.16 -32.89 4.87
CA ALA A 14 -32.72 -31.55 4.75
C ALA A 14 -32.00 -30.79 3.61
N SER A 15 -32.77 -30.25 2.67
CA SER A 15 -32.21 -29.52 1.53
C SER A 15 -31.18 -28.53 2.06
N ARG A 16 -29.94 -28.57 1.56
CA ARG A 16 -28.93 -27.54 1.84
C ARG A 16 -29.59 -26.18 1.63
N GLY A 17 -29.91 -25.49 2.73
CA GLY A 17 -30.73 -24.28 2.70
C GLY A 17 -30.15 -23.28 1.71
N ARG A 18 -31.01 -22.62 0.93
CA ARG A 18 -30.59 -21.58 -0.01
C ARG A 18 -29.71 -20.58 0.73
N LEU A 19 -28.46 -20.46 0.30
CA LEU A 19 -27.54 -19.43 0.80
C LEU A 19 -28.21 -18.06 0.66
N PRO A 20 -28.34 -17.28 1.75
CA PRO A 20 -28.92 -15.94 1.70
C PRO A 20 -28.18 -15.06 0.70
N ALA A 21 -28.90 -14.14 0.05
CA ALA A 21 -28.33 -13.21 -0.93
C ALA A 21 -27.16 -12.40 -0.36
N ALA A 22 -27.29 -11.92 0.89
CA ALA A 22 -26.23 -11.20 1.59
C ALA A 22 -24.98 -12.07 1.82
N GLU A 23 -25.16 -13.37 2.07
CA GLU A 23 -24.05 -14.30 2.27
C GLU A 23 -23.30 -14.57 0.98
N VAL A 24 -24.03 -14.75 -0.13
CA VAL A 24 -23.43 -14.89 -1.46
C VAL A 24 -22.65 -13.62 -1.81
N ARG A 25 -23.25 -12.44 -1.56
CA ARG A 25 -22.57 -11.16 -1.78
C ARG A 25 -21.27 -11.07 -1.00
N ARG A 26 -21.32 -11.30 0.32
CA ARG A 26 -20.17 -11.26 1.21
C ARG A 26 -19.03 -12.15 0.74
N ARG A 27 -19.31 -13.43 0.45
CA ARG A 27 -18.29 -14.40 0.02
C ARG A 27 -17.63 -14.01 -1.29
N MET A 28 -18.41 -13.55 -2.27
CA MET A 28 -17.90 -13.13 -3.57
C MET A 28 -17.04 -11.87 -3.48
N ILE A 29 -17.43 -10.88 -2.66
CA ILE A 29 -16.63 -9.67 -2.44
C ILE A 29 -15.34 -10.00 -1.68
N GLN A 30 -15.44 -10.80 -0.61
CA GLN A 30 -14.28 -11.23 0.19
C GLN A 30 -13.27 -12.03 -0.67
N GLN A 31 -13.76 -12.93 -1.52
CA GLN A 31 -12.89 -13.67 -2.44
C GLN A 31 -12.24 -12.74 -3.46
N GLY A 32 -12.97 -11.75 -3.98
CA GLY A 32 -12.41 -10.72 -4.86
C GLY A 32 -11.31 -9.91 -4.18
N HIS A 33 -11.52 -9.45 -2.94
CA HIS A 33 -10.50 -8.73 -2.16
C HIS A 33 -9.26 -9.59 -1.90
N HIS A 34 -9.42 -10.89 -1.67
CA HIS A 34 -8.28 -11.81 -1.57
C HIS A 34 -7.47 -11.86 -2.88
N VAL A 35 -8.14 -12.00 -4.02
CA VAL A 35 -7.46 -11.99 -5.34
C VAL A 35 -6.73 -10.67 -5.58
N ILE A 36 -7.34 -9.53 -5.24
CA ILE A 36 -6.72 -8.21 -5.40
C ILE A 36 -5.46 -8.08 -4.52
N ARG A 37 -5.48 -8.56 -3.28
CA ARG A 37 -4.31 -8.51 -2.40
C ARG A 37 -3.16 -9.38 -2.91
N GLU A 38 -3.48 -10.59 -3.39
CA GLU A 38 -2.49 -11.56 -3.87
C GLU A 38 -1.89 -11.17 -5.22
N ARG A 39 -2.72 -10.69 -6.16
CA ARG A 39 -2.34 -10.55 -7.58
C ARG A 39 -2.40 -9.11 -8.10
N GLY A 40 -3.11 -8.22 -7.40
CA GLY A 40 -3.48 -6.90 -7.92
C GLY A 40 -4.61 -6.96 -8.94
N LEU A 41 -5.08 -5.79 -9.37
CA LEU A 41 -5.93 -5.61 -10.54
C LEU A 41 -5.06 -5.23 -11.73
N THR A 42 -5.12 -6.02 -12.79
CA THR A 42 -4.72 -5.58 -14.12
C THR A 42 -5.81 -4.68 -14.72
N VAL A 43 -5.40 -3.76 -15.60
CA VAL A 43 -6.29 -2.81 -16.26
C VAL A 43 -7.42 -3.59 -16.94
N GLY A 44 -8.65 -3.42 -16.45
CA GLY A 44 -9.86 -4.03 -17.03
C GLY A 44 -10.49 -5.20 -16.26
N LEU A 45 -9.89 -5.70 -15.16
CA LEU A 45 -10.39 -6.90 -14.45
C LEU A 45 -10.48 -8.15 -15.36
N ASP A 46 -9.91 -8.11 -16.56
CA ASP A 46 -10.07 -9.14 -17.59
C ASP A 46 -9.44 -10.47 -17.18
N ASP A 47 -8.35 -10.41 -16.42
CA ASP A 47 -7.66 -11.58 -15.90
C ASP A 47 -8.43 -12.29 -14.78
N ILE A 48 -9.44 -11.65 -14.20
CA ILE A 48 -10.32 -12.28 -13.21
C ILE A 48 -11.51 -12.93 -13.92
N ARG A 49 -11.47 -14.26 -14.03
CA ARG A 49 -12.59 -15.06 -14.53
C ARG A 49 -13.65 -15.20 -13.43
N MET A 50 -14.86 -14.74 -13.73
CA MET A 50 -15.99 -14.79 -12.80
C MET A 50 -16.30 -16.22 -12.34
N GLU A 51 -16.15 -17.21 -13.22
CA GLU A 51 -16.41 -18.63 -12.89
C GLU A 51 -15.40 -19.20 -11.89
N ASP A 52 -14.12 -18.82 -12.02
CA ASP A 52 -13.08 -19.25 -11.09
C ASP A 52 -13.32 -18.64 -9.69
N LEU A 53 -13.77 -17.38 -9.64
CA LEU A 53 -14.18 -16.72 -8.40
C LEU A 53 -15.40 -17.40 -7.76
N ILE A 54 -16.43 -17.73 -8.56
CA ILE A 54 -17.65 -18.41 -8.07
C ILE A 54 -17.29 -19.75 -7.45
N ALA A 55 -16.43 -20.52 -8.13
CA ALA A 55 -15.96 -21.81 -7.63
C ALA A 55 -15.16 -21.64 -6.32
N ALA A 56 -14.22 -20.71 -6.28
CA ALA A 56 -13.39 -20.45 -5.11
C ALA A 56 -14.19 -19.92 -3.91
N ALA A 57 -15.19 -19.05 -4.14
CA ALA A 57 -16.08 -18.53 -3.11
C ALA A 57 -17.11 -19.56 -2.61
N GLN A 58 -17.20 -20.73 -3.27
CA GLN A 58 -18.10 -21.83 -2.94
C GLN A 58 -19.57 -21.38 -2.86
N VAL A 59 -20.02 -20.60 -3.85
CA VAL A 59 -21.40 -20.09 -3.93
C VAL A 59 -22.14 -20.63 -5.16
N PRO A 60 -23.48 -20.75 -5.11
CA PRO A 60 -24.24 -21.19 -6.28
C PRO A 60 -24.17 -20.15 -7.40
N ARG A 61 -23.78 -20.60 -8.60
CA ARG A 61 -23.69 -19.76 -9.81
C ARG A 61 -24.97 -18.97 -10.09
N SER A 62 -26.13 -19.62 -9.96
CA SER A 62 -27.43 -18.98 -10.20
C SER A 62 -27.75 -17.87 -9.19
N SER A 63 -27.23 -17.94 -7.97
CA SER A 63 -27.37 -16.88 -6.98
C SER A 63 -26.48 -15.67 -7.31
N VAL A 64 -25.29 -15.92 -7.86
CA VAL A 64 -24.36 -14.86 -8.27
C VAL A 64 -24.91 -14.04 -9.43
N TRP A 65 -25.37 -14.71 -10.49
CA TRP A 65 -25.95 -14.02 -11.65
C TRP A 65 -27.32 -13.36 -11.39
N ARG A 66 -27.94 -13.63 -10.22
CA ARG A 66 -29.10 -12.87 -9.73
C ARG A 66 -28.72 -11.59 -8.99
N LEU A 67 -27.52 -11.52 -8.43
CA LEU A 67 -27.01 -10.37 -7.70
C LEU A 67 -26.29 -9.39 -8.62
N TRP A 68 -25.55 -9.92 -9.59
CA TRP A 68 -24.85 -9.15 -10.61
C TRP A 68 -25.23 -9.69 -11.98
N THR A 69 -25.90 -8.87 -12.77
CA THR A 69 -26.39 -9.21 -14.11
C THR A 69 -25.23 -9.29 -15.11
N SER A 70 -24.10 -8.67 -14.78
CA SER A 70 -22.89 -8.67 -15.59
C SER A 70 -21.62 -8.72 -14.74
N LYS A 71 -20.51 -9.15 -15.36
CA LYS A 71 -19.16 -9.02 -14.77
C LYS A 71 -18.86 -7.56 -14.41
N ALA A 72 -19.26 -6.62 -15.25
CA ALA A 72 -19.02 -5.19 -15.04
C ALA A 72 -19.69 -4.66 -13.75
N GLU A 73 -20.89 -5.12 -13.42
CA GLU A 73 -21.57 -4.75 -12.17
C GLU A 73 -20.82 -5.27 -10.93
N TYR A 74 -20.39 -6.54 -10.96
CA TYR A 74 -19.57 -7.12 -9.89
C TYR A 74 -18.24 -6.37 -9.76
N SER A 75 -17.57 -6.12 -10.89
CA SER A 75 -16.32 -5.37 -10.97
C SER A 75 -16.42 -3.99 -10.34
N ALA A 76 -17.49 -3.24 -10.63
CA ALA A 76 -17.71 -1.91 -10.06
C ALA A 76 -17.93 -1.96 -8.54
N GLU A 77 -18.66 -2.96 -8.03
CA GLU A 77 -18.84 -3.15 -6.58
C GLU A 77 -17.54 -3.58 -5.90
N LEU A 78 -16.81 -4.52 -6.49
CA LEU A 78 -15.53 -5.00 -5.99
C LEU A 78 -14.50 -3.88 -5.90
N ILE A 79 -14.36 -3.06 -6.95
CA ILE A 79 -13.40 -1.95 -6.98
C ILE A 79 -13.72 -0.94 -5.88
N SER A 80 -14.98 -0.54 -5.72
CA SER A 80 -15.26 0.48 -4.70
C SER A 80 -15.07 -0.02 -3.28
N THR A 81 -15.32 -1.32 -3.03
CA THR A 81 -15.14 -1.93 -1.71
C THR A 81 -13.68 -2.33 -1.46
N ALA A 82 -12.87 -2.50 -2.50
CA ALA A 82 -11.46 -2.83 -2.36
C ALA A 82 -10.67 -1.70 -1.69
N VAL A 83 -11.07 -0.45 -1.91
CA VAL A 83 -10.46 0.74 -1.29
C VAL A 83 -10.78 0.84 0.21
N ASP A 84 -11.77 0.08 0.69
CA ASP A 84 -12.18 0.09 2.10
C ASP A 84 -11.08 -0.47 3.01
N PRO A 85 -10.92 0.07 4.24
CA PRO A 85 -10.00 -0.49 5.25
C PRO A 85 -10.32 -1.95 5.60
N ASP A 86 -11.61 -2.30 5.62
CA ASP A 86 -12.08 -3.67 5.86
C ASP A 86 -12.03 -4.55 4.59
N GLY A 87 -11.67 -3.96 3.45
CA GLY A 87 -11.64 -4.60 2.14
C GLY A 87 -10.27 -5.12 1.74
N ALA A 88 -9.82 -4.76 0.53
CA ALA A 88 -8.45 -5.05 0.11
C ALA A 88 -7.43 -4.06 0.71
N ASP A 89 -7.91 -2.93 1.26
CA ASP A 89 -7.14 -1.85 1.84
C ASP A 89 -5.95 -1.47 0.95
N LEU A 90 -6.29 -0.97 -0.25
CA LEU A 90 -5.32 -0.76 -1.32
C LEU A 90 -4.21 0.24 -0.96
N ARG A 91 -4.44 1.05 0.09
CA ARG A 91 -3.50 2.05 0.58
C ARG A 91 -2.66 1.60 1.79
N ARG A 92 -3.01 0.48 2.43
CA ARG A 92 -2.35 -0.05 3.64
C ARG A 92 -0.83 -0.11 3.54
N THR A 93 -0.31 -0.57 2.41
CA THR A 93 1.12 -0.82 2.21
C THR A 93 1.96 0.45 2.18
N SER A 94 1.32 1.62 2.06
CA SER A 94 2.00 2.92 2.02
C SER A 94 2.45 3.38 3.41
N PHE A 95 1.77 2.97 4.47
CA PHE A 95 2.22 3.14 5.86
C PHE A 95 1.42 2.21 6.79
N ASP A 96 1.96 1.04 7.08
CA ASP A 96 1.28 0.03 7.91
C ASP A 96 1.83 -0.01 9.35
N PRO A 97 1.12 -0.67 10.29
CA PRO A 97 1.53 -0.77 11.68
C PRO A 97 2.97 -1.30 11.88
N THR A 98 3.43 -2.25 11.06
CA THR A 98 4.79 -2.77 11.17
C THR A 98 5.84 -1.70 10.86
N SER A 99 5.60 -0.82 9.89
CA SER A 99 6.52 0.31 9.61
C SER A 99 6.56 1.30 10.78
N ARG A 100 5.44 1.52 11.46
CA ARG A 100 5.40 2.33 12.68
C ARG A 100 6.16 1.67 13.83
N ASP A 101 5.96 0.37 14.06
CA ASP A 101 6.63 -0.35 15.15
C ASP A 101 8.16 -0.34 14.97
N VAL A 102 8.64 -0.58 13.74
CA VAL A 102 10.07 -0.47 13.41
C VAL A 102 10.62 0.93 13.69
N ALA A 103 9.87 1.98 13.34
CA ALA A 103 10.29 3.35 13.63
C ALA A 103 10.40 3.62 15.14
N MET A 104 9.46 3.11 15.93
CA MET A 104 9.46 3.27 17.38
C MET A 104 10.57 2.46 18.06
N GLU A 105 10.84 1.25 17.57
CA GLU A 105 11.97 0.42 17.99
C GLU A 105 13.30 1.13 17.71
N MET A 106 13.46 1.65 16.48
CA MET A 106 14.65 2.41 16.10
C MET A 106 14.84 3.66 16.98
N LEU A 107 13.77 4.41 17.26
CA LEU A 107 13.82 5.54 18.19
C LEU A 107 14.32 5.13 19.58
N GLY A 108 13.92 3.95 20.07
CA GLY A 108 14.42 3.40 21.33
C GLY A 108 15.93 3.16 21.32
N THR A 109 16.54 2.87 20.17
CA THR A 109 18.00 2.68 20.08
C THR A 109 18.80 3.99 20.22
N PHE A 110 18.14 5.14 20.06
CA PHE A 110 18.70 6.47 20.30
C PHE A 110 18.42 6.99 21.71
N GLU A 111 17.72 6.23 22.57
CA GLU A 111 17.43 6.64 23.94
C GLU A 111 18.74 6.89 24.71
N GLY A 112 18.84 8.05 25.36
CA GLY A 112 20.07 8.51 26.03
C GLY A 112 21.17 9.06 25.09
N ARG A 113 20.92 9.13 23.77
CA ARG A 113 21.82 9.70 22.74
C ARG A 113 21.11 10.77 21.91
N LEU A 114 20.38 11.66 22.59
CA LEU A 114 19.65 12.78 21.97
C LEU A 114 19.95 14.12 22.66
N GLY A 115 20.98 14.16 23.51
CA GLY A 115 21.31 15.34 24.33
C GLY A 115 21.85 16.50 23.49
N THR A 116 22.59 16.20 22.41
CA THR A 116 23.18 17.24 21.53
C THR A 116 22.42 17.41 20.21
N PRO A 117 22.47 18.62 19.59
CA PRO A 117 21.92 18.84 18.25
C PRO A 117 22.45 17.86 17.19
N GLU A 118 23.74 17.53 17.26
CA GLU A 118 24.43 16.63 16.34
C GLU A 118 23.91 15.19 16.47
N GLU A 119 23.70 14.73 17.71
CA GLU A 119 23.11 13.42 17.98
C GLU A 119 21.66 13.33 17.50
N ARG A 120 20.84 14.37 17.73
CA ARG A 120 19.46 14.43 17.22
C ARG A 120 19.42 14.43 15.69
N ARG A 121 20.34 15.16 15.05
CA ARG A 121 20.47 15.15 13.59
C ARG A 121 20.84 13.76 13.08
N THR A 122 21.77 13.09 13.74
CA THR A 122 22.20 11.73 13.39
C THR A 122 21.04 10.74 13.51
N ALA A 123 20.25 10.81 14.59
CA ALA A 123 19.07 9.98 14.76
C ALA A 123 18.02 10.22 13.66
N LEU A 124 17.74 11.49 13.32
CA LEU A 124 16.82 11.83 12.22
C LEU A 124 17.31 11.29 10.88
N CYS A 125 18.62 11.42 10.61
CA CYS A 125 19.26 10.87 9.43
C CYS A 125 19.05 9.36 9.31
N GLU A 126 19.42 8.61 10.35
CA GLU A 126 19.32 7.16 10.34
C GLU A 126 17.88 6.66 10.25
N LEU A 127 16.94 7.28 10.98
CA LEU A 127 15.52 6.96 10.88
C LEU A 127 15.01 7.15 9.45
N THR A 128 15.31 8.30 8.84
CA THR A 128 14.86 8.60 7.47
C THR A 128 15.48 7.63 6.47
N ARG A 129 16.78 7.35 6.59
CA ARG A 129 17.53 6.44 5.72
C ARG A 129 16.92 5.04 5.71
N VAL A 130 16.68 4.46 6.89
CA VAL A 130 16.18 3.09 7.02
C VAL A 130 14.69 3.00 6.68
N LEU A 131 13.86 3.89 7.25
CA LEU A 131 12.40 3.77 7.10
C LEU A 131 11.96 4.06 5.67
N THR A 132 12.55 5.05 5.01
CA THR A 132 12.17 5.42 3.65
C THR A 132 12.54 4.33 2.65
N GLN A 133 13.75 3.77 2.77
CA GLN A 133 14.20 2.67 1.91
C GLN A 133 13.28 1.45 2.06
N ARG A 134 13.01 1.03 3.29
CA ARG A 134 12.08 -0.08 3.56
C ARG A 134 10.68 0.20 3.04
N ASN A 135 10.19 1.44 3.17
CA ASN A 135 8.86 1.80 2.71
C ASN A 135 8.76 1.74 1.17
N VAL A 136 9.73 2.30 0.44
CA VAL A 136 9.69 2.30 -1.03
C VAL A 136 9.77 0.89 -1.60
N GLU A 137 10.60 0.02 -1.03
CA GLU A 137 10.74 -1.37 -1.47
C GLU A 137 9.42 -2.13 -1.34
N ARG A 138 8.73 -1.95 -0.21
CA ARG A 138 7.41 -2.54 0.03
C ARG A 138 6.35 -1.96 -0.90
N LEU A 139 6.43 -0.67 -1.19
CA LEU A 139 5.50 0.01 -2.08
C LEU A 139 5.63 -0.51 -3.51
N ILE A 140 6.87 -0.59 -4.03
CA ILE A 140 7.19 -1.16 -5.34
C ILE A 140 6.69 -2.60 -5.44
N ALA A 141 6.90 -3.41 -4.40
CA ALA A 141 6.48 -4.81 -4.38
C ALA A 141 4.94 -4.98 -4.31
N SER A 142 4.20 -4.00 -3.80
CA SER A 142 2.77 -4.12 -3.47
C SER A 142 1.84 -4.18 -4.69
N PRO A 143 1.15 -5.32 -4.94
CA PRO A 143 0.11 -5.39 -5.98
C PRO A 143 -1.10 -4.51 -5.68
N ALA A 144 -1.43 -4.36 -4.39
CA ALA A 144 -2.52 -3.52 -3.92
C ALA A 144 -2.26 -2.02 -4.20
N TRP A 145 -1.04 -1.54 -3.97
CA TRP A 145 -0.68 -0.15 -4.30
C TRP A 145 -0.62 0.09 -5.81
N ARG A 146 -0.12 -0.86 -6.61
CA ARG A 146 -0.19 -0.75 -8.08
C ARG A 146 -1.64 -0.64 -8.57
N THR A 147 -2.53 -1.41 -7.96
CA THR A 147 -3.98 -1.35 -8.21
C THR A 147 -4.55 0.01 -7.85
N TYR A 148 -4.26 0.51 -6.64
CA TYR A 148 -4.64 1.84 -6.21
C TYR A 148 -4.20 2.92 -7.20
N SER A 149 -2.93 2.87 -7.60
CA SER A 149 -2.33 3.84 -8.53
C SER A 149 -2.99 3.80 -9.91
N ALA A 150 -3.30 2.61 -10.42
CA ALA A 150 -4.05 2.45 -11.66
C ALA A 150 -5.47 3.00 -11.55
N LEU A 151 -6.17 2.77 -10.44
CA LEU A 151 -7.50 3.33 -10.20
C LEU A 151 -7.46 4.86 -10.13
N LEU A 152 -6.49 5.44 -9.42
CA LEU A 152 -6.31 6.88 -9.32
C LEU A 152 -6.03 7.52 -10.70
N ALA A 153 -5.16 6.89 -11.50
CA ALA A 153 -4.81 7.38 -12.84
C ALA A 153 -5.97 7.28 -13.84
N THR A 154 -6.85 6.28 -13.69
CA THR A 154 -7.95 6.01 -14.64
C THR A 154 -9.27 6.66 -14.23
N ALA A 155 -9.49 6.96 -12.95
CA ALA A 155 -10.71 7.57 -12.44
C ALA A 155 -11.17 8.85 -13.20
N PRO A 156 -10.27 9.74 -13.66
CA PRO A 156 -10.66 10.91 -14.47
C PRO A 156 -11.26 10.54 -15.83
N ALA A 157 -10.84 9.44 -16.45
CA ALA A 157 -11.27 9.00 -17.77
C ALA A 157 -12.59 8.20 -17.76
N VAL A 158 -13.04 7.76 -16.59
CA VAL A 158 -14.32 7.05 -16.45
C VAL A 158 -15.48 8.03 -16.65
N THR A 159 -16.45 7.65 -17.48
CA THR A 159 -17.69 8.43 -17.67
C THR A 159 -18.35 8.71 -16.31
N PRO A 160 -18.83 9.96 -16.07
CA PRO A 160 -19.55 10.30 -14.85
C PRO A 160 -20.73 9.35 -14.62
N THR A 161 -20.62 8.54 -13.57
CA THR A 161 -21.61 7.55 -13.14
C THR A 161 -21.64 7.52 -11.60
N GLU A 162 -22.72 7.01 -11.02
CA GLU A 162 -22.81 6.81 -9.56
C GLU A 162 -21.68 5.91 -9.04
N ALA A 163 -21.30 4.90 -9.82
CA ALA A 163 -20.15 4.04 -9.51
C ALA A 163 -18.82 4.82 -9.47
N ARG A 164 -18.60 5.76 -10.40
CA ARG A 164 -17.43 6.64 -10.38
C ARG A 164 -17.44 7.55 -9.16
N ALA A 165 -18.58 8.18 -8.83
CA ALA A 165 -18.68 9.05 -7.66
C ALA A 165 -18.34 8.29 -6.37
N ARG A 166 -18.85 7.06 -6.25
CA ARG A 166 -18.53 6.17 -5.12
C ARG A 166 -17.05 5.82 -5.09
N LEU A 167 -16.44 5.45 -6.23
CA LEU A 167 -15.00 5.17 -6.30
C LEU A 167 -14.16 6.37 -5.88
N VAL A 168 -14.44 7.57 -6.43
CA VAL A 168 -13.71 8.80 -6.09
C VAL A 168 -13.81 9.11 -4.61
N GLY A 169 -15.01 9.05 -4.03
CA GLY A 169 -15.18 9.29 -2.59
C GLY A 169 -14.39 8.30 -1.72
N ARG A 170 -14.27 7.03 -2.14
CA ARG A 170 -13.44 6.05 -1.41
C ARG A 170 -11.95 6.29 -1.59
N LEU A 171 -11.49 6.72 -2.77
CA LEU A 171 -10.09 7.11 -2.99
C LEU A 171 -9.72 8.32 -2.11
N GLU A 172 -10.61 9.32 -2.03
CA GLU A 172 -10.42 10.50 -1.16
C GLU A 172 -10.35 10.10 0.32
N GLU A 173 -11.19 9.18 0.76
CA GLU A 173 -11.19 8.68 2.14
C GLU A 173 -9.91 7.90 2.46
N ALA A 174 -9.44 7.04 1.56
CA ALA A 174 -8.18 6.31 1.74
C ALA A 174 -6.97 7.26 1.80
N GLU A 175 -6.94 8.30 0.96
CA GLU A 175 -5.92 9.35 1.02
C GLU A 175 -5.97 10.13 2.34
N ALA A 176 -7.17 10.48 2.82
CA ALA A 176 -7.32 11.19 4.09
C ALA A 176 -6.79 10.34 5.26
N GLN A 177 -7.17 9.06 5.33
CA GLN A 177 -6.73 8.14 6.38
C GLN A 177 -5.21 7.94 6.39
N TYR A 178 -4.60 7.77 5.21
CA TYR A 178 -3.15 7.67 5.09
C TYR A 178 -2.45 8.94 5.60
N HIS A 179 -2.91 10.12 5.20
CA HIS A 179 -2.33 11.38 5.66
C HIS A 179 -2.54 11.62 7.15
N ASP A 180 -3.67 11.21 7.72
CA ASP A 180 -3.93 11.31 9.16
C ASP A 180 -2.99 10.40 9.97
N ALA A 181 -2.75 9.18 9.48
CA ALA A 181 -1.80 8.24 10.10
C ALA A 181 -0.36 8.77 10.05
N MET A 182 0.08 9.31 8.91
CA MET A 182 1.39 9.93 8.76
C MET A 182 1.54 11.20 9.60
N THR A 183 0.48 12.01 9.68
CA THR A 183 0.44 13.21 10.54
C THR A 183 0.66 12.82 12.00
N THR A 184 -0.11 11.85 12.49
CA THR A 184 0.00 11.31 13.86
C THR A 184 1.41 10.75 14.11
N PHE A 185 2.01 10.09 13.12
CA PHE A 185 3.37 9.60 13.22
C PHE A 185 4.39 10.74 13.40
N TYR A 186 4.36 11.77 12.55
CA TYR A 186 5.27 12.91 12.68
C TYR A 186 5.09 13.69 13.98
N GLU A 187 3.84 13.88 14.42
CA GLU A 187 3.51 14.49 15.72
C GLU A 187 4.08 13.70 16.90
N THR A 188 4.21 12.38 16.76
CA THR A 188 4.79 11.52 17.80
C THR A 188 6.31 11.51 17.77
N VAL A 189 6.91 11.47 16.58
CA VAL A 189 8.34 11.24 16.39
C VAL A 189 9.16 12.51 16.55
N PHE A 190 8.74 13.61 15.93
CA PHE A 190 9.59 14.80 15.85
C PHE A 190 9.82 15.51 17.19
N PRO A 191 8.81 15.66 18.08
CA PRO A 191 9.06 16.22 19.40
C PRO A 191 10.06 15.39 20.23
N ARG A 192 10.06 14.06 20.08
CA ARG A 192 11.03 13.17 20.77
C ARG A 192 12.46 13.38 20.26
N LEU A 193 12.59 13.76 19.00
CA LEU A 193 13.86 14.15 18.38
C LEU A 193 14.20 15.63 18.62
N GLY A 194 13.47 16.35 19.47
CA GLY A 194 13.68 17.77 19.72
C GLY A 194 13.52 18.62 18.45
N LEU A 195 12.55 18.26 17.59
CA LEU A 195 12.25 18.95 16.34
C LEU A 195 10.84 19.54 16.39
N ARG A 196 10.70 20.72 15.80
CA ARG A 196 9.41 21.38 15.58
C ARG A 196 9.23 21.78 14.12
N LEU A 197 8.01 22.12 13.74
CA LEU A 197 7.74 22.73 12.45
C LEU A 197 8.49 24.08 12.35
N ARG A 198 9.11 24.31 11.19
CA ARG A 198 9.93 25.49 10.90
C ARG A 198 9.11 26.78 10.84
N ARG A 199 7.86 26.67 10.41
CA ARG A 199 6.95 27.80 10.22
C ARG A 199 5.62 27.52 10.92
N PRO A 200 5.00 28.52 11.58
CA PRO A 200 3.72 28.32 12.25
C PRO A 200 2.57 28.02 11.27
N GLU A 201 2.70 28.39 10.00
CA GLU A 201 1.72 28.09 8.94
C GLU A 201 1.85 26.66 8.41
N TYR A 202 2.96 25.98 8.71
CA TYR A 202 3.14 24.59 8.31
C TYR A 202 2.36 23.67 9.23
N THR A 203 1.98 22.52 8.71
CA THR A 203 1.32 21.45 9.46
C THR A 203 2.01 20.15 9.12
N TYR A 204 1.94 19.17 10.01
CA TYR A 204 2.44 17.83 9.71
C TYR A 204 1.69 17.16 8.55
N ARG A 205 0.45 17.59 8.28
CA ARG A 205 -0.29 17.19 7.07
C ARG A 205 0.38 17.68 5.79
N HIS A 206 0.88 18.92 5.75
CA HIS A 206 1.62 19.42 4.59
C HIS A 206 2.88 18.57 4.33
N LEU A 207 3.60 18.21 5.40
CA LEU A 207 4.75 17.31 5.31
C LEU A 207 4.34 15.91 4.81
N ALA A 208 3.26 15.32 5.36
CA ALA A 208 2.77 14.01 4.94
C ALA A 208 2.44 13.97 3.45
N ILE A 209 1.74 14.98 2.93
CA ILE A 209 1.40 15.07 1.51
C ILE A 209 2.68 15.21 0.65
N ALA A 210 3.60 16.10 1.04
CA ALA A 210 4.83 16.33 0.29
C ALA A 210 5.75 15.09 0.27
N GLY A 211 5.93 14.44 1.43
CA GLY A 211 6.72 13.23 1.57
C GLY A 211 6.13 12.07 0.77
N ALA A 212 4.82 11.86 0.85
CA ALA A 212 4.12 10.81 0.10
C ALA A 212 4.27 11.00 -1.41
N GLY A 213 4.10 12.23 -1.91
CA GLY A 213 4.29 12.53 -3.33
C GLY A 213 5.70 12.21 -3.84
N VAL A 214 6.74 12.45 -3.02
CA VAL A 214 8.13 12.08 -3.34
C VAL A 214 8.30 10.56 -3.36
N VAL A 215 7.86 9.87 -2.30
CA VAL A 215 7.99 8.41 -2.18
C VAL A 215 7.24 7.69 -3.30
N GLU A 216 5.99 8.06 -3.57
CA GLU A 216 5.17 7.46 -4.62
C GLU A 216 5.71 7.75 -6.01
N GLY A 217 6.16 8.98 -6.26
CA GLY A 217 6.80 9.35 -7.52
C GLY A 217 8.04 8.51 -7.80
N LEU A 218 8.87 8.25 -6.79
CA LEU A 218 10.04 7.38 -6.91
C LEU A 218 9.67 5.90 -7.00
N ALA A 219 8.65 5.44 -6.26
CA ALA A 219 8.15 4.08 -6.37
C ALA A 219 7.60 3.77 -7.77
N LEU A 220 6.86 4.69 -8.41
CA LEU A 220 6.39 4.53 -9.79
C LEU A 220 7.55 4.38 -10.77
N ARG A 221 8.63 5.15 -10.57
CA ARG A 221 9.86 5.03 -11.37
C ARG A 221 10.59 3.72 -11.09
N GLY A 222 10.56 3.24 -9.85
CA GLY A 222 11.07 1.92 -9.46
C GLY A 222 10.32 0.78 -10.15
N VAL A 223 8.99 0.85 -10.21
CA VAL A 223 8.18 -0.13 -10.96
C VAL A 223 8.54 -0.11 -12.44
N LEU A 224 8.63 1.08 -13.05
CA LEU A 224 9.07 1.20 -14.45
C LEU A 224 10.44 0.57 -14.66
N ALA A 225 11.40 0.88 -13.79
CA ALA A 225 12.75 0.33 -13.83
C ALA A 225 12.73 -1.21 -13.78
N SER A 226 11.95 -1.82 -12.89
CA SER A 226 11.81 -3.28 -12.81
C SER A 226 11.19 -3.91 -14.06
N LEU A 227 10.24 -3.24 -14.73
CA LEU A 227 9.62 -3.73 -15.96
C LEU A 227 10.55 -3.64 -17.18
N THR A 228 11.46 -2.67 -17.17
CA THR A 228 12.45 -2.45 -18.24
C THR A 228 13.79 -3.12 -17.98
N ALA A 229 13.93 -3.81 -16.85
CA ALA A 229 15.14 -4.56 -16.54
C ALA A 229 15.30 -5.71 -17.55
N PRO A 230 16.49 -5.91 -18.15
CA PRO A 230 16.73 -7.02 -19.05
C PRO A 230 16.47 -8.35 -18.34
N GLU A 231 15.69 -9.25 -18.96
CA GLU A 231 15.57 -10.62 -18.50
C GLU A 231 16.95 -11.30 -18.54
N GLY A 232 17.42 -11.82 -17.39
CA GLY A 232 18.72 -12.46 -17.29
C GLY A 232 19.90 -11.51 -17.08
N ALA A 233 19.68 -10.29 -16.58
CA ALA A 233 20.74 -9.52 -15.94
C ALA A 233 21.22 -10.27 -14.69
N ASP A 234 22.11 -11.24 -14.89
CA ASP A 234 22.86 -11.84 -13.81
C ASP A 234 23.52 -10.71 -13.02
N THR A 235 23.29 -10.70 -11.71
CA THR A 235 24.16 -9.97 -10.80
C THR A 235 25.57 -10.48 -11.03
N THR A 236 26.54 -9.60 -11.20
CA THR A 236 27.94 -9.99 -11.08
C THR A 236 28.15 -10.66 -9.71
N GLY A 237 29.20 -11.46 -9.51
CA GLY A 237 29.38 -12.32 -8.31
C GLY A 237 29.39 -11.57 -6.96
N ASP A 238 29.30 -10.25 -6.98
CA ASP A 238 29.20 -9.25 -5.93
C ASP A 238 27.78 -8.65 -5.76
N GLY A 239 26.76 -9.13 -6.49
CA GLY A 239 25.35 -8.73 -6.31
C GLY A 239 24.94 -7.45 -7.06
N GLN A 240 25.85 -6.85 -7.84
CA GLN A 240 25.58 -5.61 -8.56
C GLN A 240 25.09 -5.94 -9.99
N PRO A 241 24.03 -5.28 -10.50
CA PRO A 241 23.62 -5.49 -11.87
C PRO A 241 24.74 -5.04 -12.81
N ASP A 242 25.06 -5.83 -13.84
CA ASP A 242 26.01 -5.43 -14.86
C ASP A 242 25.53 -4.11 -15.50
N SER A 243 26.21 -3.01 -15.16
CA SER A 243 25.78 -1.64 -15.51
C SER A 243 25.68 -1.43 -17.03
N ALA A 244 26.34 -2.28 -17.82
CA ALA A 244 26.28 -2.25 -19.28
C ALA A 244 24.93 -2.70 -19.85
N VAL A 245 24.14 -3.47 -19.09
CA VAL A 245 22.83 -4.00 -19.52
C VAL A 245 21.67 -3.35 -18.74
N ALA A 246 21.93 -2.79 -17.56
CA ALA A 246 20.89 -2.20 -16.72
C ALA A 246 20.27 -0.92 -17.31
N HIS A 247 18.95 -0.78 -17.18
CA HIS A 247 18.24 0.43 -17.60
C HIS A 247 18.72 1.65 -16.78
N PRO A 248 18.99 2.83 -17.40
CA PRO A 248 19.58 3.98 -16.68
C PRO A 248 18.81 4.40 -15.43
N LEU A 249 17.46 4.41 -15.50
CA LEU A 249 16.65 4.71 -14.31
C LEU A 249 16.77 3.66 -13.20
N ALA A 250 16.98 2.38 -13.54
CA ALA A 250 17.19 1.34 -12.55
C ALA A 250 18.53 1.53 -11.83
N VAL A 251 19.57 1.86 -12.60
CA VAL A 251 20.90 2.19 -12.05
C VAL A 251 20.82 3.38 -11.11
N THR A 252 20.23 4.50 -11.54
CA THR A 252 20.12 5.71 -10.72
C THR A 252 19.30 5.51 -9.45
N LEU A 253 18.24 4.69 -9.48
CA LEU A 253 17.42 4.42 -8.29
C LEU A 253 18.11 3.48 -7.30
N ALA A 254 18.96 2.57 -7.79
CA ALA A 254 19.70 1.61 -6.97
C ALA A 254 21.05 2.15 -6.46
N GLU A 255 21.54 3.26 -7.03
CA GLU A 255 22.82 3.87 -6.68
C GLU A 255 22.85 4.28 -5.21
N GLN A 256 23.95 3.91 -4.54
CA GLN A 256 24.25 4.38 -3.20
C GLN A 256 25.00 5.69 -3.29
N LEU A 257 24.46 6.71 -2.63
CA LEU A 257 24.93 8.09 -2.71
C LEU A 257 25.51 8.53 -1.36
N PRO A 258 26.47 9.48 -1.35
CA PRO A 258 26.85 10.17 -0.13
C PRO A 258 25.62 10.86 0.48
N GLY A 259 25.42 10.69 1.79
CA GLY A 259 24.30 11.29 2.51
C GLY A 259 24.71 12.16 3.69
N PRO A 260 23.72 12.73 4.41
CA PRO A 260 23.94 13.64 5.52
C PRO A 260 24.49 12.99 6.81
N SER A 261 24.55 11.65 6.88
CA SER A 261 25.22 10.88 7.94
C SER A 261 26.02 9.72 7.34
N GLU A 262 26.81 9.06 8.18
CA GLU A 262 27.53 7.83 7.82
C GLU A 262 26.58 6.74 7.29
N GLY A 263 27.05 5.95 6.33
CA GLY A 263 26.29 4.88 5.69
C GLY A 263 25.90 5.19 4.26
N GLU A 264 25.37 4.17 3.58
CA GLU A 264 24.95 4.25 2.19
C GLU A 264 23.49 4.73 2.11
N TRP A 265 23.24 5.71 1.23
CA TRP A 265 21.93 6.32 1.05
C TRP A 265 21.35 6.03 -0.32
N GLY A 266 20.12 5.53 -0.36
CA GLY A 266 19.31 5.51 -1.57
C GLY A 266 18.76 6.90 -1.91
N LEU A 267 18.51 7.14 -3.20
CA LEU A 267 17.94 8.40 -3.70
C LEU A 267 16.63 8.79 -3.01
N VAL A 268 15.79 7.80 -2.67
CA VAL A 268 14.51 8.04 -1.97
C VAL A 268 14.72 8.65 -0.58
N ALA A 269 15.70 8.16 0.17
CA ALA A 269 15.99 8.64 1.50
C ALA A 269 16.53 10.08 1.46
N LEU A 270 17.37 10.40 0.48
CA LEU A 270 17.85 11.77 0.25
C LEU A 270 16.72 12.72 -0.11
N ALA A 271 15.83 12.30 -1.02
CA ALA A 271 14.69 13.12 -1.44
C ALA A 271 13.72 13.39 -0.28
N VAL A 272 13.40 12.37 0.52
CA VAL A 272 12.58 12.52 1.73
C VAL A 272 13.28 13.39 2.76
N MET A 273 14.60 13.23 2.95
CA MET A 273 15.34 14.10 3.88
C MET A 273 15.27 15.57 3.46
N GLY A 274 15.39 15.86 2.16
CA GLY A 274 15.22 17.23 1.65
C GLY A 274 13.85 17.82 1.96
N VAL A 275 12.79 17.01 1.91
CA VAL A 275 11.44 17.42 2.32
C VAL A 275 11.41 17.66 3.83
N VAL A 276 11.91 16.72 4.64
CA VAL A 276 11.94 16.86 6.10
C VAL A 276 12.68 18.15 6.51
N ASP A 277 13.88 18.39 6.01
CA ASP A 277 14.69 19.57 6.33
C ASP A 277 14.01 20.89 5.94
N ALA A 278 13.14 20.88 4.93
CA ALA A 278 12.35 22.04 4.52
C ALA A 278 11.20 22.35 5.50
N PHE A 279 10.63 21.33 6.16
CA PHE A 279 9.46 21.47 7.03
C PHE A 279 9.80 21.58 8.52
N VAL A 280 10.90 20.99 8.98
CA VAL A 280 11.26 20.97 10.40
C VAL A 280 12.57 21.66 10.70
N GLU A 281 12.74 22.04 11.96
CA GLU A 281 13.98 22.57 12.52
C GLU A 281 14.14 22.16 13.99
N PRO A 282 15.35 22.26 14.56
CA PRO A 282 15.56 22.03 15.98
C PRO A 282 14.64 22.90 16.83
N ASP A 283 13.99 22.28 17.81
CA ASP A 283 13.19 22.98 18.79
C ASP A 283 14.11 23.67 19.81
N PRO A 284 14.14 25.02 19.86
CA PRO A 284 14.94 25.72 20.86
C PRO A 284 14.49 25.39 22.28
N ASP A 285 13.22 25.03 22.48
CA ASP A 285 12.61 24.68 23.77
C ASP A 285 12.43 23.17 23.94
N GLY A 286 12.96 22.38 23.00
CA GLY A 286 12.95 20.92 23.06
C GLY A 286 13.72 20.38 24.28
N PRO A 287 13.66 19.06 24.55
CA PRO A 287 14.37 18.46 25.69
C PRO A 287 15.84 18.87 25.67
N ARG A 288 16.19 19.72 26.63
CA ARG A 288 17.57 20.08 26.98
C ARG A 288 17.93 19.17 28.15
N ASP A 289 18.79 18.20 27.90
CA ASP A 289 19.55 17.57 28.98
C ASP A 289 20.66 18.53 29.44
#